data_AF-A0A164EMH9-F1
#
_entry.id   AF-A0A164EMH9-F1
#
_cell.length_a   1.000
_cell.length_b   1.000
_cell.length_c   1.000
_cell.angle_alpha   90.00
_cell.angle_beta   90.00
_cell.angle_gamma   90.00
#
_symmetry.space_group_name_H-M   'P 1'
#
loop_
_entity.id
_entity.type
_entity.pdbx_description
1 polymer ?
#
loop_
_entity_poly.entity_id
_entity_poly.type
_entity_poly.pdbx_seq_one_letter_code
_entity_poly.pdbx_strand_id
1 'polypeptide(L)'
;MTTKRKYRIAQYLTDCFWRRWMREYIPSLTERRKWLHGQKNLNVGDIVIVIEPDTPRGEWPIARVIKVFSGPDGVVRSAIVHLRSATKTSELHRPAVKLCLLESWDKDGAEQPGLNWGHFDLQSNALPLSYTPFFS
;
A
#
# COMPACT_ATOMS: atom_id res chain seq x y z
N MET A 1 -34.82 15.02 26.42
CA MET A 1 -34.32 14.81 25.04
C MET A 1 -34.69 13.42 24.55
N THR A 2 -35.39 13.31 23.42
CA THR A 2 -35.84 12.02 22.85
C THR A 2 -34.68 11.17 22.32
N THR A 3 -34.82 9.84 22.35
CA THR A 3 -33.84 8.87 21.86
C THR A 3 -33.45 9.10 20.39
N LYS A 4 -34.43 9.44 19.54
CA LYS A 4 -34.22 9.81 18.12
C LYS A 4 -33.29 11.02 17.95
N ARG A 5 -33.44 12.06 18.80
CA ARG A 5 -32.58 13.25 18.74
C ARG A 5 -31.15 12.92 19.15
N LYS A 6 -30.97 12.12 20.20
CA LYS A 6 -29.64 11.64 20.64
C LYS A 6 -28.95 10.81 19.54
N TYR A 7 -29.69 9.92 18.88
CA TYR A 7 -29.17 9.11 17.78
C TYR A 7 -28.69 9.97 16.60
N ARG A 8 -29.49 10.96 16.17
CA ARG A 8 -29.07 11.87 15.07
C ARG A 8 -27.82 12.68 15.42
N ILE A 9 -27.69 13.12 16.67
CA ILE A 9 -26.48 13.82 17.13
C ILE A 9 -25.28 12.87 17.10
N ALA A 10 -25.43 11.63 17.58
CA ALA A 10 -24.36 10.64 17.55
C ALA A 10 -23.92 10.29 16.12
N GLN A 11 -24.85 10.14 15.17
CA GLN A 11 -24.54 9.94 13.75
C GLN A 11 -23.73 11.12 13.20
N TYR A 12 -24.21 12.36 13.42
CA TYR A 12 -23.50 13.56 12.97
C TYR A 12 -22.07 13.65 13.54
N LEU A 13 -21.88 13.37 14.83
CA LEU A 13 -20.55 13.37 15.45
C LEU A 13 -19.66 12.28 14.86
N THR A 14 -20.21 11.10 14.59
CA THR A 14 -19.49 9.99 13.96
C THR A 14 -19.06 10.35 12.54
N ASP A 15 -19.91 10.99 11.75
CA ASP A 15 -19.59 11.43 10.38
C ASP A 15 -18.54 12.54 10.38
N CYS A 16 -18.61 13.47 11.34
CA CYS A 16 -17.57 14.49 11.52
C CYS A 16 -16.22 13.86 11.89
N PHE A 17 -16.23 12.89 12.81
CA PHE A 17 -15.04 12.14 13.19
C PHE A 17 -14.45 11.40 12.00
N TRP A 18 -15.27 10.63 11.26
CA TRP A 18 -14.81 9.84 10.11
C TRP A 18 -14.17 10.71 9.03
N ARG A 19 -14.79 11.84 8.69
CA ARG A 19 -14.24 12.79 7.71
C ARG A 19 -12.90 13.38 8.13
N ARG A 20 -12.75 13.76 9.41
CA ARG A 20 -11.46 14.28 9.93
C ARG A 20 -10.41 13.17 9.98
N TRP A 21 -10.78 11.98 10.42
CA TRP A 21 -9.88 10.84 10.50
C TRP A 21 -9.34 10.44 9.12
N MET A 22 -10.20 10.30 8.11
CA MET A 22 -9.79 10.01 6.73
C MET A 22 -8.90 11.11 6.14
N ARG A 23 -9.15 12.38 6.46
CA ARG A 23 -8.40 13.52 5.91
C ARG A 23 -7.06 13.76 6.60
N GLU A 24 -7.01 13.62 7.92
CA GLU A 24 -5.86 14.03 8.74
C GLU A 24 -5.01 12.82 9.14
N TYR A 25 -5.64 11.72 9.55
CA TYR A 25 -4.93 10.59 10.16
C TYR A 25 -4.43 9.58 9.12
N ILE A 26 -5.24 9.17 8.15
CA ILE A 26 -4.81 8.19 7.13
C ILE A 26 -3.56 8.65 6.35
N PRO A 27 -3.46 9.91 5.89
CA PRO A 27 -2.23 10.39 5.26
C PRO A 27 -1.03 10.42 6.21
N SER A 28 -1.26 10.60 7.52
CA SER A 28 -0.19 10.57 8.53
C SER A 28 0.30 9.15 8.82
N LEU A 29 -0.57 8.15 8.67
CA LEU A 29 -0.22 6.72 8.77
C LEU A 29 0.56 6.20 7.58
N THR A 30 0.45 6.86 6.43
CA THR A 30 1.34 6.60 5.29
C THR A 30 2.71 7.17 5.64
N GLU A 31 3.42 6.45 6.50
CA GLU A 31 4.69 6.84 7.08
C GLU A 31 5.66 7.22 5.98
N ARG A 32 6.03 8.50 5.91
CA ARG A 32 7.20 8.93 5.15
C ARG A 32 8.42 8.38 5.89
N ARG A 33 8.79 7.11 5.62
CA ARG A 33 10.07 6.48 5.99
C ARG A 33 11.21 7.30 5.38
N LYS A 34 11.58 8.40 6.01
CA LYS A 34 12.46 9.40 5.38
C LYS A 34 13.93 9.03 5.38
N TRP A 35 14.40 8.10 6.22
CA TRP A 35 15.85 7.98 6.43
C TRP A 35 16.42 6.58 6.64
N LEU A 36 15.60 5.53 6.79
CA LEU A 36 16.13 4.19 7.11
C LEU A 36 15.95 3.16 5.99
N HIS A 37 14.92 3.30 5.15
CA HIS A 37 14.61 2.34 4.08
C HIS A 37 14.01 3.11 2.91
N GLY A 38 14.47 2.86 1.67
CA GLY A 38 13.85 3.45 0.49
C GLY A 38 12.35 3.15 0.45
N GLN A 39 11.52 4.17 0.22
CA GLN A 39 10.10 3.96 -0.05
C GLN A 39 9.95 3.09 -1.30
N LYS A 40 9.25 1.96 -1.20
CA LYS A 40 8.84 1.19 -2.39
C LYS A 40 7.92 2.11 -3.20
N ASN A 41 8.38 2.51 -4.37
CA ASN A 41 7.59 3.30 -5.31
C ASN A 41 6.33 2.51 -5.70
N LEU A 42 5.23 3.21 -5.93
CA LEU A 42 4.02 2.59 -6.48
C LEU A 42 4.33 2.04 -7.87
N ASN A 43 3.95 0.78 -8.07
CA ASN A 43 4.11 0.06 -9.33
C ASN A 43 2.75 -0.19 -9.98
N VAL A 44 2.77 -0.39 -11.30
CA VAL A 44 1.60 -0.86 -12.04
C VAL A 44 1.23 -2.25 -11.53
N GLY A 45 -0.04 -2.44 -11.19
CA GLY A 45 -0.58 -3.67 -10.61
C GLY A 45 -0.80 -3.59 -9.10
N ASP A 46 -0.17 -2.65 -8.40
CA ASP A 46 -0.30 -2.52 -6.94
C ASP A 46 -1.76 -2.26 -6.54
N ILE A 47 -2.17 -2.83 -5.41
CA ILE A 47 -3.46 -2.58 -4.79
C ILE A 47 -3.28 -1.47 -3.76
N VAL A 48 -4.06 -0.41 -3.93
CA VAL A 48 -3.98 0.80 -3.12
C VAL A 48 -5.35 1.19 -2.58
N ILE A 49 -5.38 1.82 -1.41
CA ILE A 49 -6.56 2.52 -0.88
C ILE A 49 -6.51 3.97 -1.36
N VAL A 50 -7.60 4.46 -1.94
CA VAL A 50 -7.73 5.84 -2.39
C VAL A 50 -8.23 6.71 -1.25
N ILE A 51 -7.47 7.71 -0.87
CA ILE A 51 -7.87 8.64 0.19
C ILE A 51 -8.76 9.72 -0.42
N GLU A 52 -10.08 9.61 -0.22
CA GLU A 52 -11.04 10.67 -0.56
C GLU A 52 -11.64 11.28 0.71
N PRO A 53 -11.79 12.63 0.76
CA PRO A 53 -12.37 13.30 1.93
C PRO A 53 -13.87 13.03 2.09
N ASP A 54 -14.55 12.63 1.01
CA ASP A 54 -16.01 12.44 0.95
C ASP A 54 -16.40 10.95 0.84
N THR A 55 -15.49 10.03 1.16
CA THR A 55 -15.80 8.59 1.21
C THR A 55 -16.90 8.33 2.25
N PRO A 56 -17.99 7.61 1.89
CA PRO A 56 -19.02 7.21 2.84
C PRO A 56 -18.43 6.45 4.03
N ARG A 57 -19.06 6.58 5.19
CA ARG A 57 -18.62 5.85 6.39
C ARG A 57 -18.69 4.35 6.15
N GLY A 58 -17.57 3.66 6.41
CA GLY A 58 -17.47 2.20 6.28
C GLY A 58 -17.08 1.70 4.89
N GLU A 59 -16.89 2.60 3.93
CA GLU A 59 -16.37 2.23 2.61
C GLU A 59 -14.86 2.42 2.53
N TRP A 60 -14.20 1.44 1.92
CA TRP A 60 -12.78 1.46 1.62
C TRP A 60 -12.63 1.46 0.10
N PRO A 61 -12.35 2.61 -0.54
CA PRO A 61 -12.20 2.71 -1.99
C PRO A 61 -10.87 2.08 -2.40
N ILE A 62 -10.87 0.77 -2.54
CA ILE A 62 -9.73 -0.01 -3.00
C ILE A 62 -9.62 0.15 -4.51
N ALA A 63 -8.39 0.31 -5.00
CA ALA A 63 -8.11 0.49 -6.40
C ALA A 63 -6.84 -0.25 -6.82
N ARG A 64 -6.75 -0.60 -8.10
CA ARG A 64 -5.54 -1.15 -8.70
C ARG A 64 -4.83 -0.09 -9.53
N VAL A 65 -3.52 0.05 -9.39
CA VAL A 65 -2.72 0.98 -10.18
C VAL A 65 -2.64 0.51 -11.62
N ILE A 66 -3.10 1.32 -12.58
CA ILE A 66 -3.02 1.05 -14.02
C ILE A 66 -1.77 1.68 -14.61
N LYS A 67 -1.47 2.92 -14.22
CA LYS A 67 -0.38 3.71 -14.79
C LYS A 67 0.25 4.58 -13.73
N VAL A 68 1.56 4.76 -13.83
CA VAL A 68 2.36 5.52 -12.87
C VAL A 68 3.09 6.66 -13.60
N PHE A 69 3.19 7.81 -12.95
CA PHE A 69 3.94 8.97 -13.44
C PHE A 69 5.04 9.33 -12.42
N SER A 70 6.28 8.96 -12.76
CA SER A 70 7.48 9.36 -12.06
C SER A 70 8.03 10.68 -12.60
N GLY A 71 8.74 11.41 -11.75
CA GLY A 71 9.55 12.55 -12.21
C GLY A 71 10.98 12.14 -12.56
N PRO A 72 11.86 13.11 -12.88
CA PRO A 72 13.24 12.85 -13.30
C PRO A 72 14.05 12.10 -12.24
N ASP A 73 13.72 12.27 -10.96
CA ASP A 73 14.38 11.60 -9.83
C ASP A 73 13.92 10.14 -9.63
N GLY A 74 13.09 9.59 -10.52
CA GLY A 74 12.52 8.25 -10.40
C GLY A 74 11.38 8.11 -9.40
N VAL A 75 11.05 9.17 -8.65
CA VAL A 75 9.97 9.16 -7.64
C VAL A 75 8.59 9.36 -8.27
N VAL A 76 7.66 8.48 -7.89
CA VAL A 76 6.25 8.52 -8.31
C VAL A 76 5.52 9.69 -7.65
N ARG A 77 4.96 10.59 -8.47
CA ARG A 77 4.20 11.77 -8.00
C ARG A 77 2.69 11.60 -8.19
N SER A 78 2.28 10.87 -9.22
CA SER A 78 0.86 10.56 -9.47
C SER A 78 0.69 9.22 -10.17
N ALA A 79 -0.52 8.66 -10.08
CA ALA A 79 -0.88 7.41 -10.73
C ALA A 79 -2.35 7.44 -11.20
N ILE A 80 -2.65 6.70 -12.25
CA ILE A 80 -4.02 6.37 -12.66
C ILE A 80 -4.38 5.06 -11.99
N VAL A 81 -5.48 5.06 -11.26
CA VAL A 81 -5.98 3.90 -10.51
C VAL A 81 -7.37 3.52 -10.97
N HIS A 82 -7.66 2.24 -10.90
CA HIS A 82 -8.95 1.64 -11.24
C HIS A 82 -9.69 1.26 -9.96
N LEU A 83 -10.76 1.97 -9.65
CA LEU A 83 -11.52 1.72 -8.43
C LEU A 83 -12.33 0.42 -8.56
N ARG A 84 -12.20 -0.47 -7.56
CA ARG A 84 -13.05 -1.66 -7.43
C ARG A 84 -14.19 -1.32 -6.49
N SER A 85 -15.25 -0.69 -7.02
CA SER A 85 -16.51 -0.51 -6.29
C SER A 85 -17.55 -1.53 -6.77
N ALA A 86 -18.47 -1.93 -5.88
CA ALA A 86 -19.54 -2.87 -6.19
C ALA A 86 -20.49 -2.34 -7.30
N THR A 87 -20.58 -1.02 -7.44
CA THR A 87 -21.60 -0.36 -8.29
C THR A 87 -21.04 0.19 -9.59
N LYS A 88 -19.74 0.55 -9.63
CA LYS A 88 -19.13 1.15 -10.82
C LYS A 88 -17.62 0.97 -10.85
N THR A 89 -17.13 0.69 -12.04
CA THR A 89 -15.72 0.78 -12.39
C THR A 89 -15.39 2.21 -12.80
N SER A 90 -14.53 2.89 -12.05
CA SER A 90 -14.08 4.25 -12.37
C SER A 90 -12.56 4.36 -12.39
N GLU A 91 -12.05 5.05 -13.40
CA GLU A 91 -10.63 5.41 -13.48
C GLU A 91 -10.42 6.79 -12.86
N LEU A 92 -9.43 6.90 -11.99
CA LEU A 92 -9.12 8.13 -11.27
C LEU A 92 -7.64 8.44 -11.39
N HIS A 93 -7.32 9.67 -11.78
CA HIS A 93 -5.96 10.19 -11.67
C HIS A 93 -5.77 10.81 -10.29
N ARG A 94 -4.78 10.33 -9.54
CA ARG A 94 -4.54 10.76 -8.16
C ARG A 94 -3.06 10.97 -7.86
N PRO A 95 -2.72 11.96 -7.03
CA PRO A 95 -1.36 12.12 -6.52
C PRO A 95 -1.02 10.93 -5.63
N ALA A 96 0.26 10.51 -5.65
CA ALA A 96 0.74 9.36 -4.88
C ALA A 96 0.47 9.49 -3.37
N VAL A 97 0.45 10.72 -2.85
CA VAL A 97 0.15 11.02 -1.43
C VAL A 97 -1.29 10.66 -1.03
N LYS A 98 -2.21 10.56 -2.00
CA LYS A 98 -3.60 10.13 -1.77
C LYS A 98 -3.80 8.64 -2.03
N LEU A 99 -2.73 7.88 -2.23
CA LEU A 99 -2.77 6.45 -2.48
C LEU A 99 -1.96 5.76 -1.37
N CYS A 100 -2.63 4.91 -0.59
CA CYS A 100 -1.97 4.11 0.42
C CYS A 100 -1.77 2.70 -0.13
N LEU A 101 -0.52 2.23 -0.19
CA LEU A 101 -0.20 0.88 -0.65
C LEU A 101 -0.74 -0.16 0.34
N LEU A 102 -1.56 -1.08 -0.15
CA LEU A 102 -2.11 -2.19 0.64
C LEU A 102 -1.37 -3.49 0.36
N GLU A 103 -1.20 -3.81 -0.93
CA GLU A 103 -0.52 -5.02 -1.40
C GLU A 103 0.31 -4.64 -2.62
N SER A 104 1.60 -4.99 -2.60
CA SER A 104 2.45 -4.79 -3.75
C SER A 104 2.27 -5.89 -4.77
N TRP A 105 2.28 -5.51 -6.04
CA TRP A 105 2.32 -6.46 -7.13
C TRP A 105 3.70 -7.09 -7.21
N ASP A 106 3.82 -8.29 -6.68
CA ASP A 106 5.06 -9.06 -6.81
C ASP A 106 5.14 -9.61 -8.23
N LYS A 107 6.22 -9.24 -8.93
CA LYS A 107 6.54 -9.79 -10.26
C LYS A 107 7.12 -11.21 -10.17
N ASP A 108 7.25 -11.76 -8.98
CA ASP A 108 7.97 -13.02 -8.71
C ASP A 108 7.12 -14.28 -8.94
N GLY A 109 5.94 -14.14 -9.57
CA GLY A 109 5.25 -15.25 -10.23
C GLY A 109 5.87 -15.64 -11.58
N ALA A 110 6.88 -14.90 -12.05
CA ALA A 110 7.75 -15.37 -13.13
C ALA A 110 8.76 -16.36 -12.54
N GLU A 111 8.57 -17.63 -12.90
CA GLU A 111 9.56 -18.70 -12.92
C GLU A 111 11.00 -18.18 -12.71
N GLN A 112 11.62 -18.55 -11.58
CA GLN A 112 13.07 -18.43 -11.45
C GLN A 112 13.69 -19.61 -12.21
N PRO A 113 14.24 -19.46 -13.44
CA PRO A 113 15.11 -20.49 -13.96
C PRO A 113 16.40 -20.46 -13.14
N GLY A 114 16.56 -21.44 -12.27
CA GLY A 114 17.86 -21.78 -11.69
C GLY A 114 18.08 -21.39 -10.24
N LEU A 115 17.16 -21.73 -9.32
CA LEU A 115 17.61 -22.30 -8.05
C LEU A 115 17.57 -23.82 -8.19
N ASN A 116 18.69 -24.41 -8.62
CA ASN A 116 18.91 -25.85 -8.50
C ASN A 116 18.88 -26.17 -7.00
N TRP A 117 17.74 -26.65 -6.51
CA TRP A 117 17.67 -27.39 -5.27
C TRP A 117 18.43 -28.70 -5.50
N GLY A 118 19.75 -28.62 -5.32
CA GLY A 118 20.62 -29.78 -5.30
C GLY A 118 19.99 -30.80 -4.37
N HIS A 119 19.76 -31.98 -4.93
CA HIS A 119 19.62 -33.23 -4.21
C HIS A 119 20.43 -33.17 -2.90
N PHE A 120 19.73 -33.21 -1.76
CA PHE A 120 20.35 -33.15 -0.44
C PHE A 120 20.99 -34.50 -0.16
N ASP A 121 22.19 -34.72 -0.70
CA ASP A 121 23.01 -35.89 -0.44
C ASP A 121 23.53 -35.85 1.01
N LEU A 122 22.96 -36.70 1.85
CA LEU A 122 23.23 -36.83 3.29
C LEU A 122 24.54 -37.61 3.60
N GLN A 123 25.58 -37.53 2.76
CA GLN A 123 26.77 -38.37 2.94
C GLN A 123 28.16 -37.72 2.81
N SER A 124 28.31 -36.41 2.58
CA SER A 124 29.66 -35.80 2.52
C SER A 124 29.96 -34.84 3.68
N ASN A 125 30.71 -35.34 4.66
CA ASN A 125 31.41 -34.51 5.66
C ASN A 125 32.56 -33.74 4.99
N ALA A 126 32.32 -32.49 4.63
CA ALA A 126 33.39 -31.51 4.39
C ALA A 126 32.88 -30.11 4.74
N LEU A 127 33.40 -29.54 5.83
CA LEU A 127 33.15 -28.15 6.20
C LEU A 127 34.07 -27.25 5.34
N PRO A 128 33.55 -26.30 4.55
CA PRO A 128 34.40 -25.25 4.00
C PRO A 128 34.67 -24.20 5.08
N LEU A 129 35.96 -24.10 5.44
CA LEU A 129 36.55 -23.08 6.29
C LEU A 129 36.40 -21.67 5.69
N SER A 130 36.33 -20.68 6.59
CA SER A 130 36.43 -19.22 6.42
C SER A 130 35.12 -18.43 6.26
N TYR A 131 34.57 -18.02 7.40
CA TYR A 131 33.83 -16.76 7.53
C TYR A 131 34.20 -16.13 8.88
N THR A 132 35.20 -15.26 8.90
CA THR A 132 35.46 -14.36 10.03
C THR A 132 34.80 -13.01 9.70
N PRO A 133 33.82 -12.53 10.49
CA PRO A 133 33.30 -11.18 10.31
C PRO A 133 34.28 -10.16 10.90
N PHE A 134 34.70 -9.21 10.08
CA PHE A 134 35.38 -7.98 10.50
C PHE A 134 34.35 -7.09 11.23
N PHE A 135 34.55 -6.87 12.52
CA PHE A 135 34.07 -5.69 13.24
C PHE A 135 35.32 -4.91 13.69
N SER A 136 35.41 -3.64 13.29
CA SER A 136 36.22 -2.61 13.95
C SER A 136 35.30 -1.48 14.35
#